data_AF-A0A0H3HCM6-F1
#
_entry.id   AF-A0A0H3HCM6-F1
#
_cell.length_a   1.000
_cell.length_b   1.000
_cell.length_c   1.000
_cell.angle_alpha   90.00
_cell.angle_beta   90.00
_cell.angle_gamma   90.00
#
_symmetry.space_group_name_H-M   'P 1'
#
loop_
_entity.id
_entity.type
_entity.pdbx_description
1 polymer ?
#
loop_
_entity_poly.entity_id
_entity_poly.type
_entity_poly.pdbx_seq_one_letter_code
_entity_poly.pdbx_strand_id
1 'polypeptide(L)'
;MNANLAVIVDNLDYLLWGRLADGIPGGVVLTLLMAIGAAALALPGGVLLAAIAWRYDGIVRRLLFLWAEIIRGIPLIFVIFWLWYLLPMLTGSDLPGAVTVTVALAWFTAASVMHSVLAGLQSLPRGQYEAALIQGFAPGQTLRLILLPQALRNVQPSLVGIFIGLLKDTSLAFIVNVPELTTVAGQVNNRVQIYPLAIFVFTGAVYYLLCCGLSLLANRRYAGRTV
;
A
#
# COMPACT_ATOMS: atom_id res chain seq x y z
N MET A 1 4.81 38.32 8.27
CA MET A 1 4.87 36.87 7.99
C MET A 1 5.16 36.70 6.50
N ASN A 2 6.09 35.81 6.09
CA ASN A 2 6.39 35.57 4.67
C ASN A 2 5.11 35.03 3.99
N ALA A 3 4.67 35.63 2.87
CA ALA A 3 3.40 35.29 2.23
C ALA A 3 3.29 33.81 1.86
N ASN A 4 4.42 33.17 1.53
CA ASN A 4 4.49 31.72 1.28
C ASN A 4 4.13 30.88 2.52
N LEU A 5 4.58 31.30 3.70
CA LEU A 5 4.27 30.62 4.97
C LEU A 5 2.83 30.89 5.40
N ALA A 6 2.34 32.12 5.19
CA ALA A 6 0.96 32.47 5.51
C ALA A 6 -0.02 31.55 4.77
N VAL A 7 0.17 31.33 3.47
CA VAL A 7 -0.71 30.45 2.68
C VAL A 7 -0.75 29.02 3.21
N ILE A 8 0.36 28.49 3.72
CA ILE A 8 0.41 27.16 4.33
C ILE A 8 -0.34 27.18 5.66
N VAL A 9 -0.05 28.15 6.54
CA VAL A 9 -0.66 28.26 7.87
C VAL A 9 -2.18 28.44 7.75
N ASP A 10 -2.63 29.29 6.84
CA ASP A 10 -4.05 29.58 6.59
C ASP A 10 -4.82 28.38 6.03
N ASN A 11 -4.11 27.36 5.52
CA ASN A 11 -4.69 26.14 4.95
C ASN A 11 -4.28 24.87 5.70
N LEU A 12 -3.59 25.00 6.84
CA LEU A 12 -2.97 23.87 7.50
C LEU A 12 -4.03 22.84 7.93
N ASP A 13 -5.14 23.31 8.50
CA ASP A 13 -6.23 22.43 8.92
C ASP A 13 -6.83 21.65 7.75
N TYR A 14 -6.99 22.31 6.60
CA TYR A 14 -7.50 21.67 5.39
C TYR A 14 -6.52 20.64 4.82
N LEU A 15 -5.22 20.95 4.84
CA LEU A 15 -4.17 20.05 4.36
C LEU A 15 -3.98 18.83 5.28
N LEU A 16 -4.17 18.99 6.59
CA LEU A 16 -4.01 17.91 7.57
C LEU A 16 -5.27 17.06 7.70
N TRP A 17 -6.43 17.70 7.88
CA TRP A 17 -7.69 17.05 8.28
C TRP A 17 -8.74 17.04 7.17
N GLY A 18 -8.61 17.88 6.14
CA GLY A 18 -9.67 18.10 5.16
C GLY A 18 -10.90 18.74 5.80
N ARG A 19 -12.08 18.23 5.47
CA ARG A 19 -13.36 18.67 6.06
C ARG A 19 -13.82 17.71 7.15
N LEU A 20 -12.90 17.29 8.01
CA LEU A 20 -13.19 16.31 9.07
C LEU A 20 -14.28 16.81 10.03
N ALA A 21 -14.37 18.11 10.26
CA ALA A 21 -15.44 18.73 11.05
C ALA A 21 -16.84 18.47 10.48
N ASP A 22 -16.94 18.29 9.15
CA ASP A 22 -18.17 17.96 8.43
C ASP A 22 -18.36 16.44 8.27
N GLY A 23 -17.51 15.63 8.92
CA GLY A 23 -17.53 14.16 8.85
C GLY A 23 -16.82 13.56 7.63
N ILE A 24 -16.17 14.37 6.79
CA ILE A 24 -15.48 13.91 5.57
C ILE A 24 -13.96 14.06 5.77
N PRO A 25 -13.23 12.97 6.09
CA PRO A 25 -11.78 13.03 6.24
C PRO A 25 -11.14 13.43 4.91
N GLY A 26 -10.12 14.27 4.97
CA GLY A 26 -9.29 14.62 3.82
C GLY A 26 -7.83 14.80 4.22
N GLY A 27 -7.02 15.29 3.28
CA GLY A 27 -5.63 15.63 3.53
C GLY A 27 -4.80 14.44 4.01
N VAL A 28 -3.89 14.72 4.96
CA VAL A 28 -3.01 13.71 5.58
C VAL A 28 -3.80 12.56 6.21
N VAL A 29 -4.91 12.85 6.89
CA VAL A 29 -5.71 11.81 7.55
C VAL A 29 -6.25 10.81 6.53
N LEU A 30 -6.85 11.30 5.44
CA LEU A 30 -7.38 10.40 4.42
C LEU A 30 -6.27 9.62 3.72
N THR A 31 -5.14 10.27 3.42
CA THR A 31 -3.93 9.59 2.89
C THR A 31 -3.51 8.41 3.77
N LEU A 32 -3.44 8.61 5.09
CA LEU A 32 -3.07 7.54 6.03
C LEU A 32 -4.15 6.45 6.13
N LEU A 33 -5.43 6.81 6.17
CA LEU A 33 -6.53 5.84 6.21
C LEU A 33 -6.52 4.94 4.97
N MET A 34 -6.32 5.52 3.79
CA MET A 34 -6.22 4.79 2.53
C MET A 34 -4.99 3.88 2.50
N ALA A 35 -3.81 4.39 2.90
CA ALA A 35 -2.59 3.59 2.94
C ALA A 35 -2.69 2.42 3.93
N ILE A 36 -3.23 2.65 5.13
CA ILE A 36 -3.42 1.61 6.15
C ILE A 36 -4.48 0.60 5.69
N GLY A 37 -5.62 1.07 5.18
CA GLY A 37 -6.69 0.20 4.67
C GLY A 37 -6.20 -0.68 3.53
N ALA A 38 -5.46 -0.10 2.58
CA ALA A 38 -4.89 -0.83 1.46
C ALA A 38 -3.85 -1.85 1.93
N ALA A 39 -2.97 -1.49 2.88
CA ALA A 39 -1.99 -2.39 3.45
C ALA A 39 -2.65 -3.55 4.21
N ALA A 40 -3.72 -3.27 4.97
CA ALA A 40 -4.48 -4.25 5.73
C ALA A 40 -5.16 -5.31 4.83
N LEU A 41 -5.48 -4.96 3.59
CA LEU A 41 -6.02 -5.88 2.59
C LEU A 41 -4.91 -6.55 1.76
N ALA A 42 -3.91 -5.77 1.31
CA ALA A 42 -2.84 -6.24 0.44
C ALA A 42 -1.92 -7.25 1.13
N LEU A 43 -1.61 -7.07 2.41
CA LEU A 43 -0.74 -7.97 3.15
C LEU A 43 -1.32 -9.39 3.25
N PRO A 44 -2.52 -9.62 3.84
CA PRO A 44 -3.09 -10.96 3.90
C PRO A 44 -3.39 -11.52 2.50
N GLY A 45 -3.87 -10.69 1.56
CA GLY A 45 -4.13 -11.11 0.18
C GLY A 45 -2.86 -11.60 -0.53
N GLY A 46 -1.78 -10.82 -0.51
CA GLY A 46 -0.51 -11.20 -1.12
C GLY A 46 0.14 -12.40 -0.44
N VAL A 47 0.06 -12.50 0.91
CA VAL A 47 0.54 -13.67 1.65
C VAL A 47 -0.22 -14.94 1.26
N LEU A 48 -1.55 -14.86 1.13
CA LEU A 48 -2.37 -15.98 0.68
C LEU A 48 -2.00 -16.41 -0.73
N LEU A 49 -1.85 -15.46 -1.66
CA LEU A 49 -1.45 -15.75 -3.03
C LEU A 49 -0.05 -16.39 -3.10
N ALA A 50 0.90 -15.92 -2.27
CA ALA A 50 2.23 -16.50 -2.17
C ALA A 50 2.19 -17.93 -1.63
N ALA A 51 1.36 -18.19 -0.61
CA ALA A 51 1.16 -19.52 -0.06
C ALA A 51 0.55 -20.50 -1.09
N ILE A 52 -0.41 -20.03 -1.89
CA ILE A 52 -1.00 -20.83 -2.98
C ILE A 52 0.05 -21.10 -4.06
N ALA A 53 0.80 -20.09 -4.49
CA ALA A 53 1.87 -20.23 -5.49
C ALA A 53 3.05 -21.10 -5.03
N TRP A 54 3.30 -21.16 -3.72
CA TRP A 54 4.28 -22.06 -3.12
C TRP A 54 3.76 -23.50 -3.08
N ARG A 55 2.49 -23.69 -2.71
CA ARG A 55 1.89 -25.02 -2.52
C ARG A 55 1.59 -25.74 -3.83
N TYR A 56 1.09 -25.01 -4.82
CA TYR A 56 0.65 -25.55 -6.10
C TYR A 56 1.62 -25.11 -7.20
N ASP A 57 1.94 -26.04 -8.10
CA ASP A 57 2.75 -25.80 -9.28
C ASP A 57 1.88 -25.83 -10.55
N GLY A 58 2.52 -25.94 -11.71
CA GLY A 58 1.83 -26.04 -13.00
C GLY A 58 0.93 -24.84 -13.33
N ILE A 59 -0.31 -25.13 -13.73
CA ILE A 59 -1.27 -24.14 -14.26
C ILE A 59 -1.67 -23.13 -13.19
N VAL A 60 -1.96 -23.55 -11.96
CA VAL A 60 -2.39 -22.66 -10.87
C VAL A 60 -1.34 -21.59 -10.63
N ARG A 61 -0.08 -22.00 -10.48
CA ARG A 61 1.03 -21.06 -10.30
C ARG A 61 1.19 -20.12 -11.49
N ARG A 62 1.14 -20.65 -12.71
CA ARG A 62 1.24 -19.83 -13.94
C ARG A 62 0.14 -18.77 -14.02
N LEU A 63 -1.10 -19.10 -13.66
CA LEU A 63 -2.21 -18.15 -13.65
C LEU A 63 -2.02 -17.05 -12.59
N LEU A 64 -1.53 -17.40 -11.40
CA LEU A 64 -1.20 -16.40 -10.37
C LEU A 64 -0.11 -15.43 -10.82
N PHE A 65 0.97 -15.95 -11.41
CA PHE A 65 2.02 -15.11 -11.97
C PHE A 65 1.51 -14.27 -13.14
N LEU A 66 0.74 -14.84 -14.07
CA LEU A 66 0.17 -14.10 -15.20
C LEU A 66 -0.68 -12.93 -14.71
N TRP A 67 -1.57 -13.16 -13.75
CA TRP A 67 -2.39 -12.12 -13.13
C TRP A 67 -1.52 -11.02 -12.49
N ALA A 68 -0.53 -11.42 -11.70
CA ALA A 68 0.32 -10.47 -10.98
C ALA A 68 1.22 -9.65 -11.91
N GLU A 69 1.74 -10.27 -12.98
CA GLU A 69 2.52 -9.61 -14.02
C GLU A 69 1.67 -8.64 -14.85
N ILE A 70 0.42 -9.01 -15.19
CA ILE A 70 -0.51 -8.10 -15.87
C ILE A 70 -0.78 -6.86 -15.02
N ILE A 71 -1.14 -7.04 -13.75
CA ILE A 71 -1.47 -5.91 -12.86
C ILE A 71 -0.27 -5.00 -12.65
N ARG A 72 0.91 -5.57 -12.41
CA ARG A 72 2.15 -4.78 -12.19
C ARG A 72 2.68 -4.16 -13.47
N GLY A 73 2.36 -4.74 -14.63
CA GLY A 73 2.71 -4.20 -15.95
C GLY A 73 1.83 -3.02 -16.38
N ILE A 74 0.69 -2.82 -15.74
CA ILE A 74 -0.23 -1.71 -16.01
C ILE A 74 0.03 -0.58 -15.01
N PRO A 75 0.10 0.70 -15.45
CA PRO A 75 0.21 1.82 -14.53
C PRO A 75 -0.96 1.83 -13.52
N LEU A 76 -0.64 1.93 -12.23
CA LEU A 76 -1.62 1.93 -11.14
C LEU A 76 -2.72 2.98 -11.31
N ILE A 77 -2.42 4.13 -11.92
CA ILE A 77 -3.42 5.15 -12.23
C ILE A 77 -4.57 4.61 -13.10
N PHE A 78 -4.29 3.72 -14.05
CA PHE A 78 -5.33 3.08 -14.87
C PHE A 78 -6.10 2.03 -14.08
N VAL A 79 -5.45 1.30 -13.18
CA VAL A 79 -6.14 0.36 -12.28
C VAL A 79 -7.16 1.10 -11.41
N ILE A 80 -6.77 2.25 -10.84
CA ILE A 80 -7.67 3.13 -10.09
C ILE A 80 -8.83 3.60 -10.98
N PHE A 81 -8.51 4.10 -12.19
CA PHE A 81 -9.51 4.58 -13.13
C PHE A 81 -10.50 3.47 -13.52
N TRP A 82 -10.06 2.26 -13.84
CA TRP A 82 -10.95 1.16 -14.18
C TRP A 82 -11.81 0.74 -13.01
N LEU A 83 -11.26 0.59 -11.79
CA LEU A 83 -12.06 0.23 -10.64
C LEU A 83 -13.10 1.30 -10.31
N TRP A 84 -12.79 2.57 -10.54
CA TRP A 84 -13.73 3.69 -10.38
C TRP A 84 -15.00 3.51 -11.22
N TYR A 85 -14.88 3.12 -12.49
CA TYR A 85 -16.04 2.96 -13.38
C TYR A 85 -16.62 1.54 -13.39
N LEU A 86 -15.77 0.52 -13.23
CA LEU A 86 -16.17 -0.88 -13.33
C LEU A 86 -16.86 -1.38 -12.07
N LEU A 87 -16.44 -0.95 -10.87
CA LEU A 87 -17.09 -1.40 -9.63
C LEU A 87 -18.56 -1.01 -9.58
N PRO A 88 -18.98 0.25 -9.80
CA PRO A 88 -20.39 0.61 -9.84
C PRO A 88 -21.19 -0.16 -10.90
N MET A 89 -20.57 -0.43 -12.06
CA MET A 89 -21.19 -1.24 -13.12
C MET A 89 -21.44 -2.68 -12.69
N LEU A 90 -20.55 -3.27 -11.87
CA LEU A 90 -20.66 -4.64 -11.39
C LEU A 90 -21.54 -4.78 -10.13
N THR A 91 -21.48 -3.82 -9.21
CA THR A 91 -22.20 -3.87 -7.94
C THR A 91 -23.59 -3.22 -8.01
N GLY A 92 -23.85 -2.40 -9.03
CA GLY A 92 -25.08 -1.62 -9.18
C GLY A 92 -25.17 -0.43 -8.23
N SER A 93 -24.11 -0.11 -7.49
CA SER A 93 -24.10 0.99 -6.51
C SER A 93 -22.73 1.67 -6.47
N ASP A 94 -22.74 3.00 -6.39
CA ASP A 94 -21.53 3.78 -6.19
C ASP A 94 -20.89 3.47 -4.82
N LEU A 95 -19.61 3.10 -4.85
CA LEU A 95 -18.79 2.98 -3.65
C LEU A 95 -18.19 4.36 -3.33
N PRO A 96 -18.01 4.71 -2.04
CA PRO A 96 -17.30 5.93 -1.66
C PRO A 96 -15.92 5.96 -2.33
N GLY A 97 -15.57 7.10 -2.96
CA GLY A 97 -14.38 7.19 -3.79
C GLY A 97 -13.08 6.76 -3.09
N ALA A 98 -12.91 7.11 -1.82
CA ALA A 98 -11.76 6.69 -1.02
C ALA A 98 -11.69 5.16 -0.85
N VAL A 99 -12.83 4.48 -0.71
CA VAL A 99 -12.91 3.01 -0.61
C VAL A 99 -12.52 2.38 -1.95
N THR A 100 -13.07 2.89 -3.05
CA THR A 100 -12.74 2.40 -4.40
C THR A 100 -11.24 2.49 -4.68
N VAL A 101 -10.62 3.62 -4.38
CA VAL A 101 -9.17 3.78 -4.55
C VAL A 101 -8.40 2.87 -3.58
N THR A 102 -8.83 2.74 -2.33
CA THR A 102 -8.20 1.83 -1.35
C THR A 102 -8.18 0.38 -1.83
N VAL A 103 -9.28 -0.10 -2.44
CA VAL A 103 -9.36 -1.45 -3.02
C VAL A 103 -8.43 -1.58 -4.22
N ALA A 104 -8.35 -0.58 -5.10
CA ALA A 104 -7.43 -0.59 -6.23
C ALA A 104 -5.96 -0.64 -5.80
N LEU A 105 -5.60 0.18 -4.81
CA LEU A 105 -4.27 0.18 -4.20
C LEU A 105 -3.97 -1.18 -3.55
N ALA A 106 -4.93 -1.76 -2.84
CA ALA A 106 -4.78 -3.07 -2.21
C ALA A 106 -4.53 -4.17 -3.23
N TRP A 107 -5.33 -4.21 -4.29
CA TRP A 107 -5.25 -5.17 -5.37
C TRP A 107 -3.90 -5.14 -6.09
N PHE A 108 -3.45 -3.94 -6.45
CA PHE A 108 -2.14 -3.73 -7.05
C PHE A 108 -0.99 -4.12 -6.11
N THR A 109 -1.08 -3.68 -4.85
CA THR A 109 -0.03 -3.94 -3.85
C THR A 109 0.07 -5.42 -3.48
N ALA A 110 -1.05 -6.16 -3.46
CA ALA A 110 -1.09 -7.58 -3.17
C ALA A 110 -0.20 -8.39 -4.12
N ALA A 111 -0.10 -7.99 -5.39
CA ALA A 111 0.79 -8.62 -6.36
C ALA A 111 2.27 -8.46 -5.97
N SER A 112 2.69 -7.28 -5.50
CA SER A 112 4.05 -7.03 -5.03
C SER A 112 4.34 -7.78 -3.72
N VAL A 113 3.38 -7.83 -2.79
CA VAL A 113 3.48 -8.62 -1.56
C VAL A 113 3.62 -10.11 -1.89
N MET A 114 2.83 -10.63 -2.83
CA MET A 114 2.90 -12.02 -3.27
C MET A 114 4.32 -12.40 -3.72
N HIS A 115 4.93 -11.58 -4.58
CA HIS A 115 6.28 -11.81 -5.07
C HIS A 115 7.33 -11.78 -3.96
N SER A 116 7.25 -10.78 -3.08
CA SER A 116 8.19 -10.63 -1.97
C SER A 116 8.12 -11.83 -1.02
N VAL A 117 6.91 -12.22 -0.60
CA VAL A 117 6.69 -13.35 0.32
C VAL A 117 7.08 -14.68 -0.32
N LEU A 118 6.75 -14.90 -1.60
CA LEU A 118 7.13 -16.11 -2.32
C LEU A 118 8.65 -16.23 -2.48
N ALA A 119 9.33 -15.12 -2.80
CA ALA A 119 10.80 -15.09 -2.84
C ALA A 119 11.40 -15.39 -1.46
N GLY A 120 10.78 -14.88 -0.38
CA GLY A 120 11.15 -15.21 1.00
C GLY A 120 10.95 -16.68 1.38
N LEU A 121 9.89 -17.32 0.86
CA LEU A 121 9.67 -18.75 1.05
C LEU A 121 10.71 -19.59 0.30
N GLN A 122 11.09 -19.16 -0.91
CA GLN A 122 12.05 -19.84 -1.77
C GLN A 122 13.50 -19.68 -1.32
N SER A 123 13.81 -18.63 -0.54
CA SER A 123 15.15 -18.41 0.01
C SER A 123 15.47 -19.25 1.24
N LEU A 124 14.47 -19.90 1.84
CA LEU A 124 14.67 -20.78 2.99
C LEU A 124 15.42 -22.08 2.58
N PRO A 125 16.30 -22.62 3.44
CA PRO A 125 16.99 -23.87 3.15
C PRO A 125 16.01 -25.03 2.94
N ARG A 126 16.18 -25.79 1.86
CA ARG A 126 15.31 -26.95 1.53
C ARG A 126 15.22 -27.97 2.66
N GLY A 127 16.30 -28.16 3.40
CA GLY A 127 16.35 -29.06 4.57
C GLY A 127 15.32 -28.75 5.66
N GLN A 128 14.86 -27.49 5.80
CA GLN A 128 13.79 -27.17 6.76
C GLN A 128 12.46 -27.81 6.37
N TYR A 129 12.14 -27.82 5.07
CA TYR A 129 10.94 -28.46 4.56
C TYR A 129 11.03 -29.98 4.68
N GLU A 130 12.18 -30.57 4.31
CA GLU A 130 12.42 -32.01 4.40
C GLU A 130 12.37 -32.51 5.84
N ALA A 131 13.00 -31.81 6.79
CA ALA A 131 12.98 -32.15 8.21
C ALA A 131 11.57 -32.11 8.79
N ALA A 132 10.75 -31.12 8.41
CA ALA A 132 9.37 -31.03 8.84
C ALA A 132 8.52 -32.21 8.33
N LEU A 133 8.73 -32.64 7.08
CA LEU A 133 8.04 -33.81 6.54
C LEU A 133 8.44 -35.09 7.27
N ILE A 134 9.72 -35.29 7.58
CA ILE A 134 10.22 -36.45 8.34
C ILE A 134 9.62 -36.48 9.75
N GLN A 135 9.39 -35.31 10.35
CA GLN A 135 8.75 -35.18 11.66
C GLN A 135 7.22 -35.43 11.62
N GLY A 136 6.64 -35.69 10.45
CA GLY A 136 5.23 -36.02 10.26
C GLY A 136 4.31 -34.83 9.99
N PHE A 137 4.84 -33.63 9.75
CA PHE A 137 4.00 -32.48 9.37
C PHE A 137 3.48 -32.63 7.94
N ALA A 138 2.18 -32.36 7.75
CA ALA A 138 1.61 -32.23 6.41
C ALA A 138 2.12 -30.94 5.72
N PRO A 139 2.20 -30.86 4.38
CA PRO A 139 2.75 -29.69 3.68
C PRO A 139 2.11 -28.34 4.05
N GLY A 140 0.80 -28.32 4.33
CA GLY A 140 0.10 -27.12 4.79
C GLY A 140 0.48 -26.72 6.23
N GLN A 141 0.73 -27.69 7.10
CA GLN A 141 1.24 -27.45 8.46
C GLN A 141 2.69 -26.94 8.39
N THR A 142 3.54 -27.57 7.58
CA THR A 142 4.92 -27.13 7.34
C THR A 142 4.96 -25.68 6.85
N LEU A 143 4.11 -25.33 5.89
CA LEU A 143 4.00 -23.95 5.41
C LEU A 143 3.55 -23.00 6.53
N ARG A 144 2.42 -23.26 7.16
CA ARG A 144 1.78 -22.32 8.11
C ARG A 144 2.59 -22.15 9.40
N LEU A 145 3.14 -23.24 9.93
CA LEU A 145 3.75 -23.26 11.27
C LEU A 145 5.25 -23.02 11.24
N ILE A 146 5.94 -23.40 10.15
CA ILE A 146 7.40 -23.38 10.09
C ILE A 146 7.90 -22.37 9.06
N LEU A 147 7.54 -22.54 7.79
CA LEU A 147 8.15 -21.76 6.71
C LEU A 147 7.63 -20.33 6.66
N LEU A 148 6.31 -20.13 6.68
CA LEU A 148 5.69 -18.81 6.49
C LEU A 148 6.09 -17.81 7.59
N PRO A 149 6.10 -18.15 8.90
CA PRO A 149 6.56 -17.23 9.93
C PRO A 149 8.04 -16.83 9.79
N GLN A 150 8.89 -17.71 9.25
CA GLN A 150 10.30 -17.42 8.97
C GLN A 150 10.45 -16.55 7.72
N ALA A 151 9.81 -16.93 6.62
CA ALA A 151 9.81 -16.16 5.38
C ALA A 151 9.30 -14.73 5.61
N LEU A 152 8.18 -14.56 6.34
CA LEU A 152 7.64 -13.25 6.68
C LEU A 152 8.62 -12.41 7.50
N ARG A 153 9.41 -13.02 8.39
CA ARG A 153 10.48 -12.30 9.12
C ARG A 153 11.59 -11.84 8.18
N ASN A 154 12.01 -12.69 7.25
CA ASN A 154 13.09 -12.38 6.31
C ASN A 154 12.70 -11.28 5.31
N VAL A 155 11.43 -11.24 4.87
CA VAL A 155 10.96 -10.27 3.86
C VAL A 155 10.43 -8.97 4.45
N GLN A 156 10.40 -8.81 5.78
CA GLN A 156 9.93 -7.57 6.42
C GLN A 156 10.58 -6.31 5.81
N PRO A 157 11.91 -6.23 5.57
CA PRO A 157 12.52 -5.05 4.94
C PRO A 157 11.93 -4.73 3.56
N SER A 158 11.65 -5.76 2.75
CA SER A 158 11.02 -5.62 1.44
C SER A 158 9.56 -5.14 1.57
N LEU A 159 8.80 -5.69 2.53
CA LEU A 159 7.42 -5.27 2.79
C LEU A 159 7.33 -3.80 3.21
N VAL A 160 8.30 -3.30 3.99
CA VAL A 160 8.36 -1.88 4.36
C VAL A 160 8.58 -1.00 3.14
N GLY A 161 9.47 -1.39 2.23
CA GLY A 161 9.66 -0.68 0.96
C GLY A 161 8.37 -0.63 0.12
N ILE A 162 7.64 -1.75 0.06
CA ILE A 162 6.34 -1.83 -0.61
C ILE A 162 5.31 -0.89 0.04
N PHE A 163 5.23 -0.83 1.37
CA PHE A 163 4.27 0.05 2.07
C PHE A 163 4.65 1.54 2.03
N ILE A 164 5.95 1.87 1.97
CA ILE A 164 6.40 3.22 1.66
C ILE A 164 5.99 3.61 0.23
N GLY A 165 6.09 2.67 -0.73
CA GLY A 165 5.55 2.82 -2.07
C GLY A 165 4.05 3.12 -2.05
N LEU A 166 3.29 2.25 -1.41
CA LEU A 166 1.82 2.37 -1.25
C LEU A 166 1.40 3.72 -0.66
N LEU A 167 2.11 4.23 0.35
CA LEU A 167 1.82 5.53 0.95
C LEU A 167 2.01 6.69 -0.04
N LYS A 168 2.97 6.59 -0.97
CA LYS A 168 3.12 7.57 -2.05
C LYS A 168 2.05 7.37 -3.12
N ASP A 169 1.73 6.12 -3.42
CA ASP A 169 0.75 5.76 -4.46
C ASP A 169 -0.67 6.25 -4.14
N THR A 170 -1.01 6.52 -2.87
CA THR A 170 -2.27 7.19 -2.53
C THR A 170 -2.42 8.54 -3.21
N SER A 171 -1.32 9.24 -3.53
CA SER A 171 -1.36 10.51 -4.27
C SER A 171 -2.05 10.38 -5.63
N LEU A 172 -2.03 9.20 -6.25
CA LEU A 172 -2.70 8.93 -7.53
C LEU A 172 -4.23 9.04 -7.44
N ALA A 173 -4.80 9.03 -6.24
CA ALA A 173 -6.23 9.24 -6.02
C ALA A 173 -6.73 10.61 -6.52
N PHE A 174 -5.82 11.57 -6.73
CA PHE A 174 -6.14 12.87 -7.29
C PHE A 174 -6.86 12.79 -8.64
N ILE A 175 -6.58 11.75 -9.45
CA ILE A 175 -7.18 11.59 -10.79
C ILE A 175 -8.70 11.43 -10.75
N VAL A 176 -9.22 10.94 -9.62
CA VAL A 176 -10.66 10.77 -9.35
C VAL A 176 -11.17 11.74 -8.27
N ASN A 177 -10.41 12.80 -7.98
CA ASN A 177 -10.77 13.85 -7.02
C ASN A 177 -11.06 13.35 -5.59
N VAL A 178 -10.49 12.22 -5.16
CA VAL A 178 -10.57 11.80 -3.76
C VAL A 178 -9.72 12.75 -2.92
N PRO A 179 -10.25 13.40 -1.86
CA PRO A 179 -9.62 14.54 -1.20
C PRO A 179 -8.47 14.15 -0.25
N GLU A 180 -7.54 13.32 -0.69
CA GLU A 180 -6.29 13.03 0.01
C GLU A 180 -5.29 14.20 -0.14
N LEU A 181 -4.13 14.11 0.52
CA LEU A 181 -3.16 15.21 0.64
C LEU A 181 -2.79 15.90 -0.69
N THR A 182 -2.46 15.15 -1.73
CA THR A 182 -2.07 15.75 -3.02
C THR A 182 -3.24 16.48 -3.67
N THR A 183 -4.43 15.93 -3.54
CA THR A 183 -5.67 16.46 -4.10
C THR A 183 -6.08 17.75 -3.40
N VAL A 184 -6.05 17.78 -2.06
CA VAL A 184 -6.37 19.01 -1.31
C VAL A 184 -5.31 20.10 -1.53
N ALA A 185 -4.04 19.73 -1.68
CA ALA A 185 -2.99 20.68 -2.05
C ALA A 185 -3.26 21.29 -3.44
N GLY A 186 -3.68 20.48 -4.42
CA GLY A 186 -4.12 20.95 -5.73
C GLY A 186 -5.32 21.90 -5.65
N GLN A 187 -6.29 21.61 -4.78
CA GLN A 187 -7.45 22.48 -4.56
C GLN A 187 -7.05 23.83 -3.94
N VAL A 188 -6.15 23.84 -2.95
CA VAL A 188 -5.61 25.08 -2.36
C VAL A 188 -4.86 25.87 -3.43
N ASN A 189 -4.03 25.20 -4.24
CA ASN A 189 -3.31 25.83 -5.34
C ASN A 189 -4.27 26.47 -6.36
N ASN A 190 -5.34 25.77 -6.73
CA ASN A 190 -6.34 26.29 -7.67
C ASN A 190 -7.14 27.47 -7.10
N ARG A 191 -7.32 27.54 -5.77
CA ARG A 191 -8.01 28.65 -5.11
C ARG A 191 -7.12 29.88 -4.96
N VAL A 192 -5.84 29.69 -4.63
CA VAL A 192 -4.91 30.80 -4.31
C VAL A 192 -4.12 31.26 -5.55
N GLN A 193 -3.77 30.34 -6.45
CA GLN A 193 -3.14 30.54 -7.76
C GLN A 193 -1.77 31.24 -7.79
N ILE A 194 -1.27 31.73 -6.66
CA ILE A 194 -0.07 32.58 -6.59
C ILE A 194 1.14 31.85 -5.97
N TYR A 195 0.93 30.76 -5.22
CA TYR A 195 2.00 30.08 -4.46
C TYR A 195 2.14 28.56 -4.70
N PRO A 196 2.14 28.08 -5.96
CA PRO A 196 2.23 26.64 -6.27
C PRO A 196 3.47 25.98 -5.66
N LEU A 197 4.63 26.64 -5.76
CA LEU A 197 5.89 26.10 -5.25
C LEU A 197 5.83 25.85 -3.74
N ALA A 198 5.36 26.83 -2.96
CA ALA A 198 5.27 26.69 -1.51
C ALA A 198 4.33 25.54 -1.10
N ILE A 199 3.18 25.42 -1.77
CA ILE A 199 2.16 24.39 -1.50
C ILE A 199 2.72 22.99 -1.80
N PHE A 200 3.33 22.79 -2.97
CA PHE A 200 3.82 21.46 -3.37
C PHE A 200 5.14 21.08 -2.68
N VAL A 201 6.01 22.04 -2.32
CA VAL A 201 7.18 21.77 -1.46
C VAL A 201 6.73 21.33 -0.07
N PHE A 202 5.74 22.02 0.52
CA PHE A 202 5.15 21.59 1.79
C PHE A 202 4.54 20.19 1.69
N THR A 203 3.75 19.94 0.65
CA THR A 203 3.13 18.63 0.39
C THR A 203 4.18 17.53 0.29
N GLY A 204 5.25 17.76 -0.49
CA GLY A 204 6.38 16.84 -0.60
C GLY A 204 7.11 16.61 0.72
N ALA A 205 7.31 17.67 1.52
CA ALA A 205 7.90 17.56 2.85
C ALA A 205 7.04 16.71 3.79
N VAL A 206 5.71 16.85 3.74
CA VAL A 206 4.78 16.02 4.53
C VAL A 206 4.86 14.55 4.09
N TYR A 207 4.79 14.23 2.80
CA TYR A 207 5.01 12.84 2.34
C TYR A 207 6.36 12.29 2.76
N TYR A 208 7.43 13.09 2.67
CA TYR A 208 8.76 12.71 3.11
C TYR A 208 8.77 12.36 4.60
N LEU A 209 8.19 13.21 5.45
CA LEU A 209 8.10 12.97 6.89
C LEU A 209 7.30 11.71 7.22
N LEU A 210 6.17 11.47 6.55
CA LEU A 210 5.36 10.26 6.75
C LEU A 210 6.14 9.00 6.33
N CYS A 211 6.78 9.02 5.15
CA CYS A 211 7.59 7.91 4.65
C CYS A 211 8.82 7.65 5.54
N CYS A 212 9.50 8.71 5.97
CA CYS A 212 10.64 8.62 6.88
C CYS A 212 10.21 8.07 8.24
N GLY A 213 9.09 8.54 8.79
CA GLY A 213 8.49 8.03 10.02
C GLY A 213 8.20 6.53 9.95
N LEU A 214 7.58 6.07 8.85
CA LEU A 214 7.33 4.65 8.61
C LEU A 214 8.63 3.83 8.54
N SER A 215 9.65 4.34 7.82
CA SER A 215 10.97 3.71 7.71
C SER A 215 11.68 3.60 9.07
N LEU A 216 11.69 4.68 9.86
CA LEU A 216 12.30 4.70 11.20
C LEU A 216 11.60 3.75 12.17
N LEU A 217 10.26 3.74 12.17
CA LEU A 217 9.47 2.84 13.01
C LEU A 217 9.75 1.37 12.68
N ALA A 218 9.91 1.04 11.40
CA ALA A 218 10.31 -0.28 10.96
C ALA A 218 11.75 -0.64 11.38
N ASN A 219 12.71 0.26 11.18
CA ASN A 219 14.12 0.03 11.48
C ASN A 219 14.38 -0.17 12.98
N ARG A 220 13.65 0.53 13.85
CA ARG A 220 13.71 0.29 15.31
C ARG A 220 13.30 -1.15 15.67
N ARG A 221 12.36 -1.74 14.93
CA ARG A 221 11.96 -3.15 15.12
C ARG A 221 12.98 -4.14 14.56
N TYR A 222 13.80 -3.74 13.58
CA TYR A 222 14.90 -4.58 13.06
C TYR A 222 16.11 -4.60 14.00
N ALA A 223 16.52 -3.44 14.51
CA ALA A 223 17.70 -3.33 15.37
C ALA A 223 17.58 -4.12 16.68
N GLY A 224 16.35 -4.33 17.19
CA GLY A 224 16.11 -5.16 18.37
C GLY A 224 16.14 -6.68 18.13
N ARG A 225 16.40 -7.15 16.90
CA ARG A 225 16.34 -8.57 16.51
C ARG A 225 17.69 -9.16 16.03
N THR A 226 18.74 -8.35 15.96
CA THR A 226 20.09 -8.76 15.52
C THR A 226 21.04 -9.02 16.69
N VAL A 227 20.54 -9.51 17.82
CA VAL A 227 21.34 -9.95 18.99
C VAL A 227 21.02 -11.41 19.29
#